data_AF-A0A2V5U7W5-F1
#
_entry.id   AF-A0A2V5U7W5-F1
#
_cell.length_a   1.000
_cell.length_b   1.000
_cell.length_c   1.000
_cell.angle_alpha   90.00
_cell.angle_beta   90.00
_cell.angle_gamma   90.00
#
_symmetry.space_group_name_H-M   'P 1'
#
loop_
_entity.id
_entity.type
_entity.pdbx_description
1 polymer ?
#
loop_
_entity_poly.entity_id
_entity_poly.type
_entity_poly.pdbx_seq_one_letter_code
_entity_poly.pdbx_strand_id
1 'polypeptide(L)' 'MAALLERELGVKAELVEGSLGEFNVLVGEQAVAKKGLIFFPPDKKVLAAVRKALAGLSID' A
#
# COMPACT_ATOMS: atom_id res chain seq x y z
N MET A 1 -2.61 -5.89 -6.67
CA MET A 1 -2.62 -5.07 -5.44
C MET A 1 -3.41 -3.79 -5.63
N ALA A 2 -3.08 -2.93 -6.62
CA ALA A 2 -3.82 -1.70 -6.90
C ALA A 2 -5.36 -1.91 -6.91
N ALA A 3 -5.87 -2.79 -7.78
CA ALA A 3 -7.31 -3.10 -7.86
C ALA A 3 -7.93 -3.58 -6.53
N LEU A 4 -7.17 -4.24 -5.66
CA LEU A 4 -7.66 -4.69 -4.35
C LEU A 4 -7.78 -3.52 -3.36
N LEU A 5 -6.84 -2.58 -3.41
CA LEU A 5 -6.92 -1.34 -2.62
C LEU A 5 -8.13 -0.51 -3.05
N GLU A 6 -8.36 -0.39 -4.36
CA GLU A 6 -9.52 0.37 -4.87
C GLU A 6 -10.84 -0.25 -4.45
N ARG A 7 -10.97 -1.58 -4.55
CA ARG A 7 -12.20 -2.28 -4.19
C ARG A 7 -12.50 -2.24 -2.70
N GLU A 8 -11.49 -2.47 -1.86
CA GLU A 8 -11.70 -2.67 -0.42
C GLU A 8 -11.63 -1.35 0.38
N LEU A 9 -10.92 -0.33 -0.11
CA LEU A 9 -10.74 0.94 0.58
C LEU A 9 -11.42 2.13 -0.13
N GLY A 10 -11.92 1.95 -1.36
CA GLY A 10 -12.57 3.01 -2.12
C GLY A 10 -11.63 4.15 -2.54
N VAL A 11 -10.32 3.91 -2.54
CA VAL A 11 -9.30 4.90 -2.94
C VAL A 11 -8.85 4.65 -4.37
N LYS A 12 -8.38 5.69 -5.05
CA LYS A 12 -7.69 5.51 -6.34
C LYS A 12 -6.26 5.05 -6.07
N ALA A 13 -5.83 3.96 -6.71
CA ALA A 13 -4.49 3.42 -6.53
C ALA A 13 -3.72 3.48 -7.85
N GLU A 14 -2.62 4.22 -7.89
CA GLU A 14 -1.78 4.31 -9.07
C GLU A 14 -0.68 3.23 -9.04
N LEU A 15 -0.47 2.58 -10.18
CA LEU A 15 0.58 1.59 -10.35
C LEU A 15 1.81 2.30 -10.93
N VAL A 16 2.87 2.34 -10.14
CA VAL A 16 4.17 2.87 -10.56
C VAL A 16 5.12 1.70 -10.77
N GLU A 17 5.75 1.63 -11.94
CA GLU A 17 6.77 0.63 -12.22
C GLU A 17 8.04 0.92 -11.41
N GLY A 18 8.47 -0.07 -10.63
CA GLY A 18 9.71 -0.04 -9.85
C GLY A 18 10.82 -0.89 -10.48
N SER A 19 11.90 -1.08 -9.74
CA SER A 19 13.03 -1.90 -10.18
C SER A 19 12.77 -3.41 -10.05
N LEU A 20 13.74 -4.22 -10.49
CA LEU A 20 13.65 -5.69 -10.53
C LEU A 20 13.24 -6.31 -9.18
N GLY A 21 11.99 -6.77 -9.12
CA GLY A 21 11.44 -7.48 -7.97
C GLY A 21 11.03 -6.58 -6.81
N GLU A 22 10.96 -5.26 -7.00
CA GLU A 22 10.47 -4.33 -5.99
C GLU A 22 8.97 -4.43 -5.80
N PHE A 23 8.53 -4.27 -4.56
CA PHE A 23 7.14 -4.07 -4.22
C PHE A 23 7.07 -3.12 -3.05
N ASN A 24 6.47 -1.97 -3.30
CA ASN A 24 6.25 -0.92 -2.31
C ASN A 24 4.81 -0.44 -2.45
N VAL A 25 4.17 -0.20 -1.32
CA VAL A 25 2.87 0.46 -1.23
C VAL A 25 3.11 1.76 -0.49
N LEU A 26 2.81 2.86 -1.17
CA LEU A 26 2.97 4.22 -0.68
C LEU A 26 1.57 4.82 -0.45
N VAL A 27 1.42 5.62 0.60
CA VAL A 27 0.26 6.49 0.83
C VAL A 27 0.80 7.90 0.97
N GLY A 28 0.55 8.75 -0.04
CA GLY A 28 1.28 10.01 -0.18
C GLY A 28 2.78 9.76 -0.32
N GLU A 29 3.59 10.41 0.52
CA GLU A 29 5.04 10.22 0.56
C GLU A 29 5.49 9.10 1.53
N GLN A 30 4.55 8.45 2.23
CA GLN A 30 4.86 7.45 3.25
C GLN A 30 4.81 6.03 2.69
N ALA A 31 5.89 5.26 2.88
CA ALA A 31 5.89 3.82 2.62
C ALA A 31 5.20 3.03 3.74
N VAL A 32 4.09 2.39 3.42
CA VAL A 32 3.24 1.66 4.40
C VAL A 32 3.40 0.15 4.33
N ALA A 33 3.81 -0.38 3.19
CA ALA A 33 4.19 -1.78 3.04
C ALA A 33 5.32 -1.92 2.02
N LYS A 34 6.23 -2.85 2.28
CA LYS A 34 7.33 -3.21 1.39
C LYS A 34 7.48 -4.71 1.28
N LYS A 35 8.05 -5.19 0.18
CA LYS A 35 8.46 -6.58 0.03
C LYS A 35 9.43 -6.96 1.14
N GLY A 36 9.23 -8.11 1.77
CA GLY A 36 10.25 -8.72 2.60
C GLY A 36 11.35 -9.36 1.75
N LEU A 37 12.46 -9.73 2.38
CA LEU A 37 13.60 -10.39 1.72
C LEU A 37 13.22 -11.68 0.96
N ILE A 38 12.15 -12.37 1.39
CA ILE A 38 11.79 -13.69 0.88
C ILE A 38 10.32 -13.78 0.43
N PHE A 39 9.41 -13.01 1.05
CA PHE A 39 7.98 -13.08 0.76
C PHE A 39 7.32 -11.71 0.65
N PHE A 40 6.22 -11.66 -0.10
CA PHE A 40 5.32 -10.52 -0.11
C PHE A 40 4.54 -10.45 1.21
N PRO A 41 4.28 -9.25 1.73
CA PRO A 41 3.40 -9.10 2.88
C PRO A 41 1.98 -9.60 2.51
N PRO A 42 1.27 -10.28 3.44
CA PRO A 42 -0.11 -10.69 3.20
C PRO A 42 -1.03 -9.50 2.94
N ASP A 43 -1.99 -9.65 2.03
CA ASP A 43 -2.93 -8.59 1.61
C ASP A 43 -3.63 -7.94 2.80
N LYS A 44 -4.06 -8.72 3.81
CA LYS A 44 -4.69 -8.20 5.04
C LYS A 44 -3.80 -7.21 5.79
N LYS A 45 -2.48 -7.46 5.84
CA LYS A 45 -1.53 -6.56 6.50
C LYS A 45 -1.35 -5.28 5.68
N VAL A 46 -1.29 -5.41 4.36
CA VAL A 46 -1.20 -4.24 3.45
C VAL A 46 -2.43 -3.36 3.60
N LEU A 47 -3.63 -3.94 3.54
CA LEU A 47 -4.90 -3.21 3.71
C LEU A 47 -4.98 -2.50 5.06
N ALA A 48 -4.62 -3.17 6.15
CA ALA A 48 -4.61 -2.56 7.48
C ALA A 48 -3.61 -1.39 7.58
N ALA A 49 -2.42 -1.55 7.00
CA ALA A 49 -1.39 -0.51 6.97
C ALA A 49 -1.83 0.72 6.15
N VAL A 50 -2.39 0.49 4.95
CA VAL A 50 -2.93 1.56 4.09
C VAL A 50 -4.07 2.27 4.80
N ARG A 51 -5.03 1.54 5.39
CA ARG A 51 -6.14 2.13 6.13
C ARG A 51 -5.66 2.98 7.31
N LYS A 52 -4.66 2.50 8.05
CA LYS A 52 -4.08 3.25 9.17
C LYS A 52 -3.38 4.52 8.70
N ALA A 53 -2.63 4.45 7.60
CA ALA A 53 -1.97 5.62 7.04
C ALA A 53 -2.96 6.65 6.51
N LEU A 54 -4.02 6.23 5.82
CA LEU A 54 -5.11 7.10 5.37
C LEU A 54 -5.83 7.77 6.55
N ALA A 55 -6.10 7.04 7.63
CA ALA A 55 -6.69 7.60 8.84
C ALA A 55 -5.74 8.58 9.55
N GLY A 56 -4.43 8.33 9.50
CA GLY A 56 -3.41 9.23 10.05
C GLY A 56 -3.14 10.46 9.19
N LEU A 57 -3.42 10.40 7.89
CA LEU A 57 -3.40 11.55 6.97
C LEU A 57 -4.60 12.48 7.17
N SER A 58 -5.65 12.02 7.86
CA SER A 58 -6.92 12.73 8.02
C SER A 58 -6.94 13.71 9.21
N ILE A 59 -5.80 14.28 9.60
CA ILE A 59 -5.72 15.22 10.72
C ILE A 59 -5.11 16.55 10.25
N ASP A 60 -6.00 17.56 10.29
CA ASP A 60 -5.88 19.02 10.14
C ASP A 60 -5.61 19.62 8.75
#